data_AF-A0A815Y537-F1
#
_entry.id   AF-A0A815Y537-F1
#
_cell.length_a   1.000
_cell.length_b   1.000
_cell.length_c   1.000
_cell.angle_alpha   90.00
_cell.angle_beta   90.00
_cell.angle_gamma   90.00
#
_symmetry.space_group_name_H-M   'P 1'
#
loop_
_entity.id
_entity.type
_entity.pdbx_description
1 polymer ?
#
loop_
_entity_poly.entity_id
_entity_poly.type
_entity_poly.pdbx_seq_one_letter_code
_entity_poly.pdbx_strand_id
1 'polypeptide(L)'
;MFHVLLAESNNKFTLFKSESHNRVQRNDTTRLKSPIRDTVRQMSDKDMTQTQIRKAVSVIHPSLTVGTKIKNIVQYSRLKTRKSIISIDNLQIWCNQYLNCPSPDKLHDAFVPYYEAIDINHICICITTRQLLSACKYSSTLAIDCTYKITYNELPLLVFGTSDLNRHFHPLGLCLISTDESADTFKTLFRVLKS
;
A
#
# COMPACT_ATOMS: atom_id res chain seq x y z
N MET A 1 -2.85 -14.17 2.00
CA MET A 1 -3.44 -13.73 3.27
C MET A 1 -2.31 -13.77 4.26
N PHE A 2 -1.80 -12.60 4.64
CA PHE A 2 -0.75 -12.48 5.65
C PHE A 2 -1.46 -12.10 6.94
N HIS A 3 -1.37 -12.95 7.95
CA HIS A 3 -1.79 -12.57 9.30
C HIS A 3 -0.52 -12.24 10.07
N VAL A 4 -0.34 -10.96 10.33
CA VAL A 4 0.66 -10.49 11.29
C VAL A 4 -0.05 -10.44 12.64
N LEU A 5 0.29 -11.37 13.53
CA LEU A 5 -0.14 -11.32 14.93
C LEU A 5 1.01 -10.71 15.71
N LEU A 6 0.73 -9.69 16.50
CA LEU A 6 1.71 -9.01 17.34
C LEU A 6 1.20 -9.02 18.78
N ALA A 7 1.96 -9.66 19.67
CA ALA A 7 1.68 -9.66 21.11
C ALA A 7 2.69 -8.74 21.80
N GLU A 8 2.18 -7.80 22.60
CA GLU A 8 2.98 -6.96 23.48
C GLU A 8 3.04 -7.59 24.88
N SER A 9 4.26 -7.84 25.37
CA SER A 9 4.52 -8.17 26.77
C SER A 9 5.75 -7.40 27.22
N ASN A 10 5.65 -6.64 28.31
CA ASN A 10 6.75 -5.85 28.88
C ASN A 10 7.47 -4.92 27.86
N ASN A 11 6.74 -4.12 27.10
CA ASN A 11 7.27 -3.23 26.04
C ASN A 11 8.05 -3.95 24.92
N LYS A 12 7.92 -5.27 24.80
CA LYS A 12 8.48 -6.05 23.68
C LYS A 12 7.36 -6.50 22.75
N PHE A 13 7.55 -6.22 21.46
CA PHE A 13 6.66 -6.61 20.38
C PHE A 13 7.14 -7.92 19.78
N THR A 14 6.31 -8.97 19.82
CA THR A 14 6.64 -10.25 19.19
C THR A 14 5.90 -10.37 17.86
N LEU A 15 6.64 -10.34 16.75
CA LEU A 15 6.10 -10.48 15.40
C LEU A 15 5.87 -11.96 15.06
N PHE A 16 4.62 -12.38 14.97
CA PHE A 16 4.26 -13.69 14.44
C PHE A 16 3.86 -13.55 12.97
N LYS A 17 4.68 -14.13 12.09
CA LYS A 17 4.35 -14.31 10.67
C LYS A 17 3.72 -15.68 10.51
N SER A 18 2.49 -15.76 9.97
CA SER A 18 2.02 -17.06 9.48
C SER A 18 2.88 -17.49 8.30
N GLU A 19 3.18 -18.80 8.20
CA GLU A 19 3.86 -19.32 7.02
C GLU A 19 3.06 -18.97 5.77
N SER A 20 3.80 -18.52 4.77
CA SER A 20 3.28 -18.28 3.43
C SER A 20 2.50 -19.50 2.97
N HIS A 21 1.22 -19.33 2.58
CA HIS A 21 0.63 -20.25 1.62
C HIS A 21 1.64 -20.44 0.51
N ASN A 22 1.99 -21.69 0.20
CA ASN A 22 2.76 -22.07 -0.97
C ASN A 22 2.21 -21.25 -2.13
N ARG A 23 2.92 -20.18 -2.48
CA ARG A 23 2.68 -19.46 -3.71
C ARG A 23 3.03 -20.53 -4.71
N VAL A 24 2.02 -21.21 -5.27
CA VAL A 24 2.21 -22.08 -6.44
C VAL A 24 3.16 -21.30 -7.31
N GLN A 25 4.38 -21.81 -7.49
CA GLN A 25 5.37 -21.17 -8.34
C GLN A 25 4.62 -20.97 -9.64
N ARG A 26 4.18 -19.73 -9.90
CA ARG A 26 3.49 -19.43 -11.15
C ARG A 26 4.56 -19.70 -12.17
N ASN A 27 4.38 -20.77 -12.94
CA ASN A 27 5.26 -21.10 -14.04
C ASN A 27 5.67 -19.80 -14.73
N ASP A 28 6.97 -19.54 -14.75
CA ASP A 28 7.58 -18.27 -15.18
C ASP A 28 7.34 -18.01 -16.69
N THR A 29 6.64 -18.92 -17.37
CA THR A 29 6.10 -18.78 -18.73
C THR A 29 5.14 -17.59 -18.89
N THR A 30 4.62 -17.02 -17.79
CA THR A 30 3.70 -15.88 -17.83
C THR A 30 4.39 -14.52 -17.94
N ARG A 31 5.68 -14.39 -17.61
CA ARG A 31 6.40 -13.10 -17.68
C ARG A 31 7.02 -12.89 -19.06
N LEU A 32 7.03 -11.64 -19.54
CA LEU A 32 7.79 -11.29 -20.74
C LEU A 32 9.28 -11.42 -20.44
N LYS A 33 10.02 -12.08 -21.33
CA LYS A 33 11.48 -12.22 -21.19
C LYS A 33 12.14 -10.84 -21.10
N SER A 34 13.20 -10.72 -20.31
CA SER A 34 13.85 -9.43 -20.02
C SER A 34 14.10 -8.57 -21.26
N PRO A 35 14.63 -9.10 -22.38
CA PRO A 35 14.95 -8.26 -23.54
C PRO A 35 13.73 -7.52 -24.11
N ILE A 36 12.57 -8.17 -24.12
CA ILE A 36 11.30 -7.58 -24.61
C ILE A 36 10.80 -6.53 -23.62
N ARG A 37 10.88 -6.81 -22.33
CA ARG A 37 10.48 -5.88 -21.27
C ARG A 37 11.32 -4.60 -21.30
N ASP A 38 12.62 -4.74 -21.51
CA ASP A 38 13.55 -3.62 -21.53
C ASP A 38 13.34 -2.75 -22.79
N THR A 39 13.04 -3.39 -23.94
CA THR A 39 12.64 -2.71 -25.18
C THR A 39 11.34 -1.91 -25.01
N VAL A 40 10.32 -2.51 -24.39
CA VAL A 40 9.04 -1.83 -24.15
C VAL A 40 9.21 -0.63 -23.21
N ARG A 41 10.07 -0.74 -22.18
CA ARG A 41 10.38 0.37 -21.26
C ARG A 41 11.03 1.53 -22.00
N GLN A 42 12.10 1.27 -22.77
CA GLN A 42 12.77 2.30 -23.56
C GLN A 42 11.84 3.03 -24.53
N MET A 43 10.89 2.32 -25.15
CA MET A 43 9.91 2.94 -26.04
C MET A 43 8.83 3.73 -25.27
N SER A 44 8.44 3.26 -24.08
CA SER A 44 7.53 3.99 -23.20
C SER A 44 8.13 5.28 -22.66
N ASP A 45 9.43 5.28 -22.37
CA ASP A 45 10.16 6.46 -21.88
C ASP A 45 10.31 7.54 -22.96
N LYS A 46 10.12 7.17 -24.23
CA LYS A 46 10.05 8.09 -25.39
C LYS A 46 8.62 8.56 -25.71
N ASP A 47 7.69 8.45 -24.76
CA ASP A 47 6.28 8.83 -24.88
C ASP A 47 5.50 8.19 -26.05
N MET A 48 6.00 7.07 -26.58
CA MET A 48 5.31 6.35 -27.65
C MET A 48 3.96 5.81 -27.17
N THR A 49 2.95 5.87 -28.03
CA THR A 49 1.62 5.32 -27.76
C THR A 49 1.65 3.78 -27.71
N GLN A 50 0.70 3.18 -26.99
CA GLN A 50 0.60 1.71 -26.90
C GLN A 50 0.50 1.04 -28.28
N THR A 51 -0.15 1.70 -29.25
CA THR A 51 -0.27 1.22 -30.63
C THR A 51 1.08 1.23 -31.36
N GLN A 52 1.86 2.31 -31.21
CA GLN A 52 3.20 2.41 -31.80
C GLN A 52 4.16 1.39 -31.17
N ILE A 53 4.11 1.22 -29.85
CA ILE A 53 4.93 0.23 -29.13
C ILE A 53 4.58 -1.19 -29.58
N ARG A 54 3.28 -1.51 -29.71
CA ARG A 54 2.84 -2.82 -30.22
C ARG A 54 3.37 -3.09 -31.62
N LYS A 55 3.29 -2.11 -32.52
CA LYS A 55 3.79 -2.23 -33.90
C LYS A 55 5.30 -2.42 -33.95
N ALA A 56 6.05 -1.67 -33.15
CA ALA A 56 7.51 -1.82 -33.07
C ALA A 56 7.92 -3.17 -32.48
N VAL A 57 7.27 -3.61 -31.41
CA VAL A 57 7.54 -4.92 -30.77
C VAL A 57 7.15 -6.08 -31.68
N SER A 58 6.06 -5.98 -32.47
CA SER A 58 5.69 -7.04 -33.42
C SER A 58 6.69 -7.20 -34.56
N VAL A 59 7.38 -6.11 -34.94
CA VAL A 59 8.46 -6.17 -35.96
C VAL A 59 9.70 -6.86 -35.38
N ILE A 60 10.06 -6.54 -34.14
CA ILE A 60 11.27 -7.09 -33.48
C ILE A 60 11.03 -8.53 -32.97
N HIS A 61 9.79 -8.84 -32.56
CA HIS A 61 9.40 -10.13 -32.00
C HIS A 61 8.05 -10.61 -32.61
N PRO A 62 8.09 -11.19 -33.82
CA PRO A 62 6.88 -11.57 -34.58
C PRO A 62 6.02 -12.64 -33.91
N SER A 63 6.61 -13.49 -33.06
CA SER A 63 5.93 -14.60 -32.38
C SER A 63 5.14 -14.19 -31.13
N LEU A 64 5.08 -12.89 -30.81
CA LEU A 64 4.64 -12.40 -29.51
C LEU A 64 3.19 -11.87 -29.53
N THR A 65 2.21 -12.76 -29.43
CA THR A 65 0.78 -12.40 -29.28
C THR A 65 0.47 -12.02 -27.84
N VAL A 66 0.91 -10.84 -27.38
CA VAL A 66 0.62 -10.43 -26.00
C VAL A 66 0.27 -8.94 -25.82
N GLY A 67 -0.80 -8.52 -26.49
CA GLY A 67 -1.35 -7.16 -26.37
C GLY A 67 -1.63 -6.71 -24.93
N THR A 68 -2.04 -7.64 -24.05
CA THR A 68 -2.33 -7.35 -22.62
C THR A 68 -1.07 -7.14 -21.79
N LYS A 69 0.02 -7.87 -22.05
CA LYS A 69 1.28 -7.73 -21.29
C LYS A 69 2.00 -6.43 -21.63
N ILE A 70 1.98 -6.01 -22.90
CA ILE A 70 2.52 -4.69 -23.33
C ILE A 70 1.74 -3.55 -22.67
N LYS A 71 0.41 -3.64 -22.65
CA LYS A 71 -0.46 -2.64 -21.98
C LYS A 71 -0.06 -2.47 -20.51
N ASN A 72 0.13 -3.58 -19.78
CA ASN A 72 0.51 -3.54 -18.37
C ASN A 72 1.90 -2.95 -18.14
N ILE A 73 2.89 -3.27 -19.01
CA ILE A 73 4.25 -2.69 -18.88
C ILE A 73 4.22 -1.19 -19.16
N VAL A 74 3.55 -0.75 -20.23
CA VAL A 74 3.44 0.69 -20.58
C VAL A 74 2.70 1.45 -19.49
N GLN A 75 1.62 0.89 -18.96
CA GLN A 75 0.90 1.48 -17.82
C GLN A 75 1.82 1.60 -16.60
N TYR A 76 2.54 0.54 -16.25
CA TYR A 76 3.48 0.55 -15.12
C TYR A 76 4.63 1.54 -15.31
N SER A 77 5.20 1.65 -16.52
CA SER A 77 6.26 2.63 -16.83
C SER A 77 5.75 4.07 -16.68
N ARG A 78 4.54 4.34 -17.16
CA ARG A 78 3.91 5.68 -17.09
C ARG A 78 3.46 6.07 -15.69
N LEU A 79 3.14 5.10 -14.84
CA LEU A 79 2.89 5.35 -13.41
C LEU A 79 4.17 5.77 -12.69
N LYS A 80 5.32 5.14 -13.01
CA LYS A 80 6.62 5.53 -12.46
C LYS A 80 7.12 6.92 -12.89
N THR A 81 6.73 7.40 -14.07
CA THR A 81 7.14 8.72 -14.58
C THR A 81 6.20 9.86 -14.19
N ARG A 82 5.04 9.57 -13.58
CA ARG A 82 4.18 10.62 -13.01
C ARG A 82 4.86 11.22 -11.78
N LYS A 83 5.31 12.48 -11.90
CA LYS A 83 5.71 13.31 -10.76
C LYS A 83 4.64 13.21 -9.67
N SER A 84 5.04 12.81 -8.46
CA SER A 84 4.21 12.93 -7.25
C SER A 84 3.69 14.37 -7.18
N ILE A 85 2.37 14.52 -7.17
CA ILE A 85 1.70 15.84 -7.19
C ILE A 85 1.80 16.53 -5.81
N ILE A 86 2.18 15.80 -4.77
CA ILE A 86 2.19 16.30 -3.39
C ILE A 86 3.64 16.47 -2.92
N SER A 87 4.03 17.72 -2.60
CA SER A 87 5.27 17.98 -1.85
C SER A 87 5.12 17.45 -0.42
N ILE A 88 6.21 16.94 0.16
CA ILE A 88 6.21 16.47 1.55
C ILE A 88 5.72 17.57 2.50
N ASP A 89 6.12 18.82 2.26
CA ASP A 89 5.68 19.97 3.05
C ASP A 89 4.15 20.14 3.03
N ASN A 90 3.52 20.05 1.85
CA ASN A 90 2.06 20.15 1.72
C ASN A 90 1.37 18.98 2.41
N LEU A 91 1.97 17.78 2.36
CA LEU A 91 1.45 16.60 3.04
C LEU A 91 1.49 16.75 4.56
N GLN A 92 2.61 17.25 5.10
CA GLN A 92 2.77 17.55 6.52
C GLN A 92 1.77 18.62 6.98
N ILE A 93 1.60 19.70 6.20
CA ILE A 93 0.61 20.75 6.48
C ILE A 93 -0.79 20.13 6.56
N TRP A 94 -1.16 19.30 5.60
CA TRP A 94 -2.45 18.60 5.62
C TRP A 94 -2.57 17.70 6.85
N CYS A 95 -1.59 16.85 7.14
CA CYS A 95 -1.63 15.99 8.33
C CYS A 95 -1.79 16.79 9.62
N ASN A 96 -1.11 17.93 9.75
CA ASN A 96 -1.23 18.82 10.91
C ASN A 96 -2.63 19.42 11.07
N GLN A 97 -3.34 19.72 9.98
CA GLN A 97 -4.72 20.22 10.02
C GLN A 97 -5.68 19.19 10.61
N TYR A 98 -5.41 17.90 10.40
CA TYR A 98 -6.25 16.79 10.83
C TYR A 98 -5.69 16.02 12.02
N LEU A 99 -4.65 16.52 12.70
CA LEU A 99 -3.99 15.82 13.80
C LEU A 99 -4.92 15.61 15.01
N ASN A 100 -5.82 16.58 15.23
CA ASN A 100 -6.68 16.58 16.40
C ASN A 100 -7.84 15.60 16.25
N CYS A 101 -8.01 14.75 17.26
CA CYS A 101 -9.19 13.90 17.38
C CYS A 101 -10.46 14.78 17.38
N PRO A 102 -11.43 14.52 16.49
CA PRO A 102 -12.67 15.29 16.41
C PRO A 102 -13.42 15.35 17.74
N SER A 103 -14.38 16.24 17.87
CA SER A 103 -15.23 16.28 19.05
C SER A 103 -16.13 15.04 19.15
N PRO A 104 -16.63 14.65 20.34
CA PRO A 104 -17.44 13.44 20.52
C PRO A 104 -18.72 13.37 19.68
N ASP A 105 -19.27 14.52 19.27
CA ASP A 105 -20.41 14.67 18.36
C ASP A 105 -20.07 14.35 16.89
N LYS A 106 -18.78 14.29 16.54
CA LYS A 106 -18.28 14.06 15.18
C LYS A 106 -17.62 12.69 15.03
N LEU A 107 -18.41 11.64 15.29
CA LEU A 107 -17.90 10.26 15.36
C LEU A 107 -17.32 9.73 14.03
N HIS A 108 -17.80 10.24 12.91
CA HIS A 108 -17.43 9.80 11.57
C HIS A 108 -16.41 10.69 10.87
N ASP A 109 -16.03 11.81 11.48
CA ASP A 109 -15.04 12.70 10.91
C ASP A 109 -13.67 12.01 10.94
N ALA A 110 -13.02 12.00 9.77
CA ALA A 110 -11.70 11.42 9.64
C ALA A 110 -10.63 12.36 10.22
N PHE A 111 -9.66 11.77 10.88
CA PHE A 111 -8.52 12.49 11.44
C PHE A 111 -7.24 11.64 11.35
N VAL A 112 -6.12 12.29 11.58
CA VAL A 112 -4.76 11.74 11.49
C VAL A 112 -4.20 11.60 12.90
N PRO A 113 -4.47 10.49 13.62
CA PRO A 113 -3.96 10.30 14.98
C PRO A 113 -2.43 10.28 15.05
N TYR A 114 -1.79 9.91 13.95
CA TYR A 114 -0.34 9.88 13.84
C TYR A 114 0.09 10.01 12.39
N TYR A 115 1.20 10.70 12.16
CA TYR A 115 1.92 10.62 10.90
C TYR A 115 3.44 10.77 11.11
N GLU A 116 4.19 10.20 10.17
CA GLU A 116 5.61 10.44 9.94
C GLU A 116 5.78 10.67 8.43
N ALA A 117 6.22 11.84 8.02
CA ALA A 117 6.45 12.15 6.60
C ALA A 117 7.78 12.91 6.50
N ILE A 118 8.89 12.19 6.49
CA ILE A 118 10.24 12.78 6.49
C ILE A 118 10.67 13.11 5.05
N ASP A 119 10.52 12.13 4.16
CA ASP A 119 10.79 12.26 2.74
C ASP A 119 9.89 11.29 1.94
N ILE A 120 10.07 11.22 0.62
CA ILE A 120 9.25 10.35 -0.25
C ILE A 120 9.42 8.85 0.03
N ASN A 121 10.54 8.45 0.63
CA ASN A 121 10.84 7.06 0.99
C ASN A 121 10.42 6.74 2.43
N HIS A 122 10.09 7.74 3.25
CA HIS A 122 9.64 7.58 4.64
C HIS A 122 8.36 8.37 4.91
N ILE A 123 7.24 7.77 4.49
CA ILE A 123 5.88 8.25 4.71
C ILE A 123 5.12 7.15 5.45
N CYS A 124 4.45 7.50 6.53
CA CYS A 124 3.51 6.68 7.26
C CYS A 124 2.42 7.59 7.81
N ILE A 125 1.22 7.55 7.24
CA ILE A 125 0.10 8.41 7.64
C ILE A 125 -1.06 7.52 8.01
N CYS A 126 -1.47 7.55 9.27
CA CYS A 126 -2.62 6.80 9.74
C CYS A 126 -3.86 7.68 9.72
N ILE A 127 -4.97 7.15 9.19
CA ILE A 127 -6.25 7.85 9.10
C ILE A 127 -7.31 6.95 9.74
N THR A 128 -8.13 7.53 10.62
CA THR A 128 -9.21 6.81 11.30
C THR A 128 -10.35 7.77 11.66
N THR A 129 -11.39 7.25 12.29
CA THR A 129 -12.50 8.00 12.89
C THR A 129 -12.69 7.52 14.33
N ARG A 130 -13.35 8.33 15.17
CA ARG A 130 -13.69 7.92 16.54
C ARG A 130 -14.54 6.65 16.57
N GLN A 131 -15.48 6.52 15.63
CA GLN A 131 -16.33 5.34 15.54
C GLN A 131 -15.51 4.08 15.29
N LEU A 132 -14.52 4.13 14.39
CA LEU A 132 -13.67 2.98 14.10
C LEU A 132 -12.81 2.62 15.31
N LEU A 133 -12.14 3.60 15.93
CA LEU A 133 -11.34 3.35 17.15
C LEU A 133 -12.15 2.81 18.33
N SER A 134 -13.46 3.08 18.40
CA SER A 134 -14.31 2.53 19.45
C SER A 134 -14.33 0.99 19.45
N ALA A 135 -14.12 0.36 18.29
CA ALA A 135 -14.08 -1.09 18.16
C ALA A 135 -12.81 -1.71 18.77
N CYS A 136 -11.72 -0.95 18.96
CA CYS A 136 -10.52 -1.42 19.65
C CYS A 136 -10.80 -1.93 21.07
N LYS A 137 -11.85 -1.40 21.72
CA LYS A 137 -12.20 -1.76 23.11
C LYS A 137 -12.65 -3.21 23.27
N TYR A 138 -13.07 -3.85 22.19
CA TYR A 138 -13.66 -5.19 22.22
C TYR A 138 -12.69 -6.29 21.78
N SER A 139 -11.43 -5.96 21.50
CA SER A 139 -10.45 -6.94 21.05
C SER A 139 -9.04 -6.61 21.53
N SER A 140 -8.32 -7.65 21.95
CA SER A 140 -6.90 -7.60 22.26
C SER A 140 -6.00 -7.92 21.06
N THR A 141 -6.60 -8.16 19.89
CA THR A 141 -5.89 -8.57 18.68
C THR A 141 -6.02 -7.54 17.59
N LEU A 142 -4.90 -7.30 16.89
CA LEU A 142 -4.84 -6.44 15.72
C LEU A 142 -4.45 -7.29 14.51
N ALA A 143 -5.20 -7.13 13.43
CA ALA A 143 -4.90 -7.68 12.13
C ALA A 143 -4.59 -6.53 11.16
N ILE A 144 -3.55 -6.70 10.35
CA ILE A 144 -3.11 -5.72 9.36
C ILE A 144 -2.94 -6.44 8.04
N ASP A 145 -3.53 -5.91 6.97
CA ASP A 145 -3.40 -6.43 5.61
C ASP A 145 -3.00 -5.30 4.66
N CYS A 146 -1.97 -5.54 3.85
CA CYS A 146 -1.58 -4.62 2.80
C CYS A 146 -2.42 -4.85 1.55
N THR A 147 -3.28 -3.89 1.25
CA THR A 147 -4.08 -3.91 0.02
C THR A 147 -3.33 -3.24 -1.12
N TYR A 148 -2.31 -3.90 -1.68
CA TYR A 148 -1.51 -3.39 -2.82
C TYR A 148 -2.31 -3.05 -4.10
N LYS A 149 -3.62 -3.36 -4.15
CA LYS A 149 -4.52 -2.95 -5.24
C LYS A 149 -5.01 -1.51 -5.10
N ILE A 150 -4.93 -0.94 -3.90
CA ILE A 150 -5.34 0.43 -3.59
C ILE A 150 -4.07 1.19 -3.25
N THR A 151 -3.70 2.11 -4.14
CA THR A 151 -2.57 3.02 -3.96
C THR A 151 -3.07 4.45 -4.06
N TYR A 152 -2.53 5.35 -3.23
CA TYR A 152 -2.75 6.78 -3.34
C TYR A 152 -1.43 7.43 -3.72
N ASN A 153 -1.35 8.03 -4.90
CA ASN A 153 -0.09 8.54 -5.46
C ASN A 153 1.08 7.53 -5.40
N GLU A 154 0.81 6.27 -5.77
CA GLU A 154 1.77 5.15 -5.72
C GLU A 154 2.21 4.71 -4.30
N LEU A 155 1.68 5.32 -3.24
CA LEU A 155 1.88 4.87 -1.86
C LEU A 155 0.94 3.71 -1.54
N PRO A 156 1.45 2.54 -1.09
CA PRO A 156 0.60 1.45 -0.63
C PRO A 156 -0.32 1.87 0.52
N LEU A 157 -1.53 1.29 0.53
CA LEU A 157 -2.50 1.43 1.60
C LEU A 157 -2.59 0.14 2.42
N LEU A 158 -2.28 0.25 3.72
CA LEU A 158 -2.55 -0.77 4.72
C LEU A 158 -3.94 -0.55 5.31
N VAL A 159 -4.71 -1.62 5.44
CA VAL A 159 -5.92 -1.64 6.26
C VAL A 159 -5.58 -2.35 7.56
N PHE A 160 -5.86 -1.72 8.70
CA PHE A 160 -5.72 -2.35 10.00
C PHE A 160 -7.06 -2.42 10.70
N GLY A 161 -7.25 -3.48 11.47
CA GLY A 161 -8.53 -3.77 12.09
C GLY A 161 -8.44 -4.90 13.10
N THR A 162 -9.59 -5.33 13.60
CA THR A 162 -9.70 -6.49 14.47
C THR A 162 -10.67 -7.51 13.87
N SER A 163 -10.58 -8.77 14.28
CA SER A 163 -11.61 -9.75 14.00
C SER A 163 -12.45 -10.04 15.24
N ASP A 164 -13.74 -10.32 15.04
CA ASP A 164 -14.61 -10.82 16.11
C ASP A 164 -14.53 -12.36 16.24
N LEU A 165 -15.23 -12.92 17.22
CA LEU A 165 -15.32 -14.37 17.44
C LEU A 165 -15.95 -15.13 16.26
N ASN A 166 -16.74 -14.43 15.43
CA ASN A 166 -17.36 -14.96 14.22
C ASN A 166 -16.45 -14.82 12.99
N ARG A 167 -15.19 -14.39 13.18
CA ARG A 167 -14.16 -14.20 12.14
C ARG A 167 -14.51 -13.09 11.15
N HIS A 168 -15.40 -12.16 11.50
CA HIS A 168 -15.61 -10.96 10.69
C HIS A 168 -14.52 -9.94 11.00
N PHE A 169 -13.95 -9.37 9.95
CA PHE A 169 -12.97 -8.29 10.08
C PHE A 169 -13.67 -6.93 10.18
N HIS A 170 -13.31 -6.19 11.21
CA HIS A 170 -13.79 -4.85 11.53
C HIS A 170 -12.62 -3.87 11.35
N PRO A 171 -12.64 -3.02 10.30
CA PRO A 171 -11.57 -2.07 10.08
C PRO A 171 -11.54 -1.04 11.21
N LEU A 172 -10.33 -0.68 11.62
CA LEU A 172 -10.06 0.36 12.62
C LEU A 172 -9.47 1.62 11.98
N GLY A 173 -8.89 1.49 10.79
CA GLY A 173 -8.36 2.63 10.04
C GLY A 173 -7.55 2.19 8.84
N LEU A 174 -6.94 3.18 8.21
CA LEU A 174 -6.10 3.05 7.04
C LEU A 174 -4.73 3.66 7.31
N CYS A 175 -3.70 3.13 6.67
CA CYS A 175 -2.37 3.71 6.73
C CYS A 175 -1.74 3.80 5.35
N LEU A 176 -1.36 5.01 4.95
CA LEU A 176 -0.60 5.27 3.73
C LEU A 176 0.88 5.18 4.04
N ILE A 177 1.62 4.36 3.28
CA ILE A 177 3.03 4.10 3.53
C ILE A 177 3.88 4.34 2.27
N SER A 178 5.13 4.77 2.41
CA SER A 178 6.04 5.03 1.28
C SER A 178 6.54 3.76 0.60
N THR A 179 7.15 2.83 1.35
CA THR A 179 7.61 1.54 0.82
C THR A 179 7.95 0.55 1.95
N ASP A 180 7.77 -0.73 1.62
CA ASP A 180 7.97 -1.95 2.43
C ASP A 180 7.25 -2.02 3.79
N GLU A 181 6.70 -3.21 4.06
CA GLU A 181 6.16 -3.60 5.37
C GLU A 181 7.32 -3.75 6.37
N SER A 182 7.90 -2.61 6.77
CA SER A 182 9.00 -2.56 7.72
C SER A 182 8.50 -2.66 9.15
N ALA A 183 9.36 -3.13 10.06
CA ALA A 183 9.02 -3.16 11.49
C ALA A 183 8.68 -1.77 12.03
N ASP A 184 9.29 -0.71 11.50
CA ASP A 184 9.04 0.66 11.94
C ASP A 184 7.67 1.17 11.49
N THR A 185 7.22 0.79 10.28
CA THR A 185 5.86 1.02 9.80
C THR A 185 4.82 0.42 10.76
N PHE A 186 5.07 -0.80 11.25
CA PHE A 186 4.19 -1.44 12.22
C PHE A 186 4.24 -0.80 13.60
N LYS A 187 5.42 -0.39 14.10
CA LYS A 187 5.54 0.35 15.38
C LYS A 187 4.68 1.61 15.38
N THR A 188 4.68 2.34 14.26
CA THR A 188 3.87 3.53 14.08
C THR A 188 2.36 3.24 14.20
N LEU A 189 1.88 2.16 13.59
CA LEU A 189 0.48 1.74 13.73
C LEU A 189 0.07 1.47 15.18
N PHE A 190 0.97 0.92 16.02
CA PHE A 190 0.67 0.72 17.44
C PHE A 190 0.63 2.02 18.24
N ARG A 191 1.37 3.07 17.83
CA ARG A 191 1.29 4.37 18.51
C ARG A 191 -0.12 4.96 18.39
N VAL A 192 -0.77 4.78 17.24
CA VAL A 192 -2.16 5.20 17.00
C VAL A 192 -3.17 4.49 17.92
N LEU A 193 -2.90 3.24 18.30
CA LEU A 193 -3.81 2.47 19.14
C LEU A 193 -3.61 2.74 20.64
N LYS A 194 -2.51 3.41 21.02
CA LYS A 194 -2.22 3.83 22.40
C LYS A 194 -2.76 5.23 22.73
N SER A 195 -3.20 6.01 21.73
CA SER A 195 -3.78 7.36 21.89
C SER A 195 -5.29 7.32 22.09
#